data_AF-A0A949XC20-F1
#
_entry.id   AF-A0A949XC20-F1
#
_cell.length_a   1.000
_cell.length_b   1.000
_cell.length_c   1.000
_cell.angle_alpha   90.00
_cell.angle_beta   90.00
_cell.angle_gamma   90.00
#
_symmetry.space_group_name_H-M   'P 1'
#
loop_
_entity.id
_entity.type
_entity.pdbx_description
1 polymer ?
#
loop_
_entity_poly.entity_id
_entity_poly.type
_entity_poly.pdbx_seq_one_letter_code
_entity_poly.pdbx_strand_id
1 'polypeptide(L)'
;LFQEQLLRMAMTVAGFSAGEAEELRRAMGFKRSAARMEKIEARLRAGMARNGLDGRRADEIIHSITAFALYGFPELHAASFALIDYASAYLKYHHPAAFFAALLNCYPLGFYHPATLVKDAQRHGVTVLPIDVTSSNWHCTLQHGALRLGLKYIAGLREETGRRIEHERERRLFKSIADFTARVGTNRSELDRLAHAGAFAAFGHTRRDALWNAAAVERNLKSLFAGVKPQSAPAPLPAMLPIEETCADYAATGLTTGPHLMTYLRPQLRARGVLSAADLAHAHHGAWVKTAGVVIVRQRPGTAKGFLFITLEDETGISNLIVTPALFQQHRLLLRSANILLAAGVLQKVDGVMAIRARRFAELTIDGALPPSHDFH
;
A
#
# COMPACT_ATOMS: atom_id res chain seq x y z
N LEU A 1 9.78 -5.69 29.49
CA LEU A 1 9.24 -5.12 28.23
C LEU A 1 8.41 -3.87 28.50
N PHE A 2 7.60 -3.86 29.55
CA PHE A 2 6.78 -2.71 29.89
C PHE A 2 7.30 -1.93 31.08
N GLN A 3 7.02 -0.63 31.09
CA GLN A 3 7.33 0.23 32.24
C GLN A 3 6.60 -0.26 33.49
N GLU A 4 5.36 -0.71 33.34
CA GLU A 4 4.50 -1.23 34.40
C GLU A 4 5.08 -2.51 35.05
N GLN A 5 5.80 -3.34 34.29
CA GLN A 5 6.51 -4.50 34.84
C GLN A 5 7.64 -4.07 35.77
N LEU A 6 8.37 -3.01 35.39
CA LEU A 6 9.44 -2.45 36.21
C LEU A 6 8.89 -1.83 37.51
N LEU A 7 7.74 -1.16 37.43
CA LEU A 7 7.04 -0.66 38.62
C LEU A 7 6.66 -1.81 39.57
N ARG A 8 6.05 -2.88 39.04
CA ARG A 8 5.71 -4.06 39.83
C ARG A 8 6.94 -4.71 40.47
N MET A 9 8.04 -4.81 39.73
CA MET A 9 9.30 -5.31 40.29
C MET A 9 9.77 -4.46 41.48
N ALA A 10 9.81 -3.13 41.36
CA ALA A 10 10.22 -2.25 42.44
C ALA A 10 9.31 -2.38 43.68
N MET A 11 7.99 -2.52 43.47
CA MET A 11 7.03 -2.75 44.56
C MET A 11 7.26 -4.10 45.25
N THR A 12 7.50 -5.17 44.50
CA THR A 12 7.71 -6.52 45.05
C THR A 12 9.06 -6.68 45.73
N VAL A 13 10.15 -6.21 45.10
CA VAL A 13 11.52 -6.46 45.59
C VAL A 13 11.93 -5.46 46.66
N ALA A 14 11.47 -4.20 46.59
CA ALA A 14 11.88 -3.14 47.51
C ALA A 14 10.76 -2.63 48.42
N GLY A 15 9.53 -3.13 48.26
CA GLY A 15 8.38 -2.70 49.07
C GLY A 15 7.92 -1.27 48.76
N PHE A 16 8.20 -0.76 47.55
CA PHE A 16 7.75 0.57 47.14
C PHE A 16 6.22 0.65 47.10
N SER A 17 5.69 1.79 47.51
CA SER A 17 4.31 2.18 47.22
C SER A 17 4.12 2.52 45.74
N ALA A 18 2.87 2.53 45.27
CA ALA A 18 2.55 2.90 43.89
C ALA A 18 3.06 4.31 43.52
N GLY A 19 3.06 5.25 44.47
CA GLY A 19 3.59 6.60 44.28
C GLY A 19 5.11 6.63 44.11
N GLU A 20 5.85 5.85 44.91
CA GLU A 20 7.31 5.75 44.82
C GLU A 20 7.75 5.02 43.54
N ALA A 21 6.99 4.02 43.11
CA ALA A 21 7.21 3.36 41.82
C ALA A 21 7.02 4.35 40.66
N GLU A 22 5.98 5.20 40.71
CA GLU A 22 5.78 6.25 39.71
C GLU A 22 6.91 7.29 39.70
N GLU A 23 7.44 7.66 40.87
CA GLU A 23 8.63 8.52 40.94
C GLU A 23 9.85 7.89 40.26
N LEU A 24 10.06 6.57 40.42
CA LEU A 24 11.10 5.82 39.71
C LEU A 24 10.90 5.91 38.18
N ARG A 25 9.69 5.68 37.68
CA ARG A 25 9.38 5.82 36.23
C ARG A 25 9.67 7.23 35.71
N ARG A 26 9.29 8.26 36.46
CA ARG A 26 9.57 9.65 36.08
C ARG A 26 11.07 9.96 36.07
N ALA A 27 11.82 9.48 37.06
CA ALA A 27 13.26 9.67 37.11
C ALA A 27 13.99 9.01 35.92
N MET A 28 13.44 7.92 35.38
CA MET A 28 13.95 7.21 34.20
C MET A 28 13.63 7.91 32.86
N GLY A 29 12.44 8.50 32.72
CA GLY A 29 12.00 9.11 31.45
C GLY A 29 12.72 10.42 31.10
N PHE A 30 13.30 11.12 32.07
CA PHE A 30 14.03 12.36 31.83
C PHE A 30 15.54 12.09 31.74
N LYS A 31 16.15 12.41 30.58
CA LYS A 31 17.60 12.41 30.32
C LYS A 31 18.45 13.32 31.24
N ARG A 32 17.96 13.77 32.41
CA ARG A 32 18.51 14.96 33.09
C ARG A 32 18.55 14.96 34.62
N SER A 33 18.42 13.83 35.33
CA SER A 33 18.70 13.86 36.79
C SER A 33 19.38 12.62 37.34
N ALA A 34 20.70 12.52 37.13
CA ALA A 34 21.56 11.54 37.81
C ALA A 34 21.34 11.56 39.34
N ALA A 35 21.21 12.75 39.92
CA ALA A 35 20.95 12.93 41.35
C ALA A 35 19.58 12.39 41.84
N ARG A 36 18.54 12.32 40.99
CA ARG A 36 17.27 11.66 41.38
C ARG A 36 17.37 10.16 41.26
N MET A 37 18.08 9.66 40.24
CA MET A 37 18.32 8.23 40.08
C MET A 37 19.13 7.66 41.25
N GLU A 38 20.21 8.33 41.69
CA GLU A 38 20.99 7.90 42.86
C GLU A 38 20.13 7.83 44.14
N LYS A 39 19.26 8.82 44.37
CA LYS A 39 18.35 8.83 45.53
C LYS A 39 17.34 7.69 45.50
N ILE A 40 16.79 7.40 44.33
CA ILE A 40 15.81 6.32 44.18
C ILE A 40 16.50 4.96 44.24
N GLU A 41 17.71 4.82 43.68
CA GLU A 41 18.51 3.61 43.77
C GLU A 41 18.88 3.29 45.23
N ALA A 42 19.30 4.30 46.01
CA ALA A 42 19.59 4.11 47.43
C ALA A 42 18.36 3.60 48.21
N ARG A 43 17.16 4.14 47.93
CA ARG A 43 15.89 3.66 48.52
C ARG A 43 15.55 2.25 48.06
N LEU A 44 15.78 1.94 46.79
CA LEU A 44 15.54 0.60 46.21
C LEU A 44 16.45 -0.44 46.88
N ARG A 45 17.74 -0.14 47.06
CA ARG A 45 18.72 -0.97 47.79
C ARG A 45 18.31 -1.22 49.23
N ALA A 46 17.92 -0.17 49.95
CA ALA A 46 17.46 -0.29 51.32
C ALA A 46 16.19 -1.15 51.43
N GLY A 47 15.26 -1.00 50.48
CA GLY A 47 14.06 -1.82 50.40
C GLY A 47 14.35 -3.30 50.13
N MET A 48 15.23 -3.59 49.18
CA MET A 48 15.65 -4.95 48.86
C MET A 48 16.38 -5.62 50.03
N ALA A 49 17.25 -4.89 50.74
CA ALA A 49 17.94 -5.41 51.91
C ALA A 49 16.96 -5.82 53.04
N ARG A 50 15.88 -5.05 53.26
CA ARG A 50 14.82 -5.43 54.21
C ARG A 50 14.08 -6.71 53.83
N ASN A 51 14.05 -7.03 52.54
CA ASN A 51 13.43 -8.24 52.00
C ASN A 51 14.42 -9.40 51.81
N GLY A 52 15.64 -9.31 52.35
CA GLY A 52 16.65 -10.36 52.26
C GLY A 52 17.31 -10.49 50.88
N LEU A 53 17.23 -9.45 50.05
CA LEU A 53 17.86 -9.37 48.73
C LEU A 53 19.06 -8.40 48.82
N ASP A 54 20.24 -8.95 49.07
CA ASP A 54 21.49 -8.21 49.22
C ASP A 54 22.62 -8.71 48.30
N GLY A 55 23.76 -8.00 48.35
CA GLY A 55 24.95 -8.31 47.56
C GLY A 55 24.69 -8.34 46.05
N ARG A 56 25.27 -9.34 45.37
CA ARG A 56 25.20 -9.48 43.91
C ARG A 56 23.77 -9.51 43.35
N ARG A 57 22.82 -10.08 44.08
CA ARG A 57 21.43 -10.21 43.61
C ARG A 57 20.76 -8.84 43.50
N ALA A 58 21.02 -7.95 44.45
CA ALA A 58 20.51 -6.57 44.42
C ALA A 58 21.15 -5.77 43.28
N ASP A 59 22.46 -5.95 43.05
CA ASP A 59 23.18 -5.27 41.96
C ASP A 59 22.66 -5.68 40.58
N GLU A 60 22.41 -6.96 40.37
CA GLU A 60 21.85 -7.48 39.10
C GLU A 60 20.45 -6.93 38.83
N ILE A 61 19.58 -6.86 39.85
CA ILE A 61 18.23 -6.31 39.72
C ILE A 61 18.29 -4.82 39.38
N ILE A 62 19.14 -4.05 40.07
CA ILE A 62 19.29 -2.61 39.82
C ILE A 62 19.87 -2.32 38.44
N HIS A 63 20.87 -3.08 38.04
CA HIS A 63 21.46 -2.98 36.71
C HIS A 63 20.40 -3.25 35.64
N SER A 64 19.60 -4.31 35.82
CA SER A 64 18.52 -4.67 34.90
C SER A 64 17.44 -3.59 34.82
N ILE A 65 17.02 -3.03 35.96
CA ILE A 65 16.05 -1.92 36.04
C ILE A 65 16.60 -0.69 35.31
N THR A 66 17.85 -0.31 35.57
CA THR A 66 18.47 0.89 34.99
C THR A 66 18.73 0.75 33.49
N ALA A 67 19.16 -0.42 33.02
CA ALA A 67 19.33 -0.69 31.60
C ALA A 67 17.98 -0.66 30.85
N PHE A 68 16.92 -1.16 31.49
CA PHE A 68 15.58 -1.20 30.90
C PHE A 68 14.89 0.17 30.85
N ALA A 69 15.23 1.08 31.77
CA ALA A 69 14.77 2.47 31.85
C ALA A 69 14.73 3.19 30.50
N LEU A 70 15.76 2.94 29.68
CA LEU A 70 16.00 3.64 28.42
C LEU A 70 15.12 3.13 27.26
N TYR A 71 14.55 1.94 27.39
CA TYR A 71 13.80 1.25 26.32
C TYR A 71 12.42 0.77 26.76
N GLY A 72 12.01 1.03 28.01
CA GLY A 72 10.72 0.61 28.54
C GLY A 72 9.55 1.27 27.82
N PHE A 73 8.60 0.46 27.36
CA PHE A 73 7.43 0.92 26.62
C PHE A 73 6.17 0.93 27.52
N PRO A 74 5.23 1.88 27.37
CA PRO A 74 3.99 1.87 28.14
C PRO A 74 3.04 0.73 27.72
N GLU A 75 2.64 -0.13 28.65
CA GLU A 75 1.81 -1.31 28.39
C GLU A 75 0.42 -0.93 27.87
N LEU A 76 -0.24 0.04 28.50
CA LEU A 76 -1.60 0.45 28.10
C LEU A 76 -1.63 1.02 26.68
N HIS A 77 -0.58 1.73 26.29
CA HIS A 77 -0.43 2.24 24.93
C HIS A 77 -0.16 1.10 23.94
N ALA A 78 0.72 0.15 24.27
CA ALA A 78 0.93 -1.03 23.44
C ALA A 78 -0.36 -1.84 23.25
N ALA A 79 -1.12 -2.05 24.33
CA ALA A 79 -2.35 -2.84 24.29
C ALA A 79 -3.46 -2.19 23.45
N SER A 80 -3.61 -0.87 23.50
CA SER A 80 -4.63 -0.17 22.70
C SER A 80 -4.35 -0.26 21.20
N PHE A 81 -3.08 -0.12 20.77
CA PHE A 81 -2.69 -0.32 19.37
C PHE A 81 -2.77 -1.79 18.95
N ALA A 82 -2.35 -2.72 19.81
CA ALA A 82 -2.45 -4.16 19.53
C ALA A 82 -3.89 -4.62 19.26
N LEU A 83 -4.88 -4.01 19.91
CA LEU A 83 -6.29 -4.29 19.63
C LEU A 83 -6.69 -3.88 18.20
N ILE A 84 -6.19 -2.73 17.71
CA ILE A 84 -6.45 -2.26 16.35
C ILE A 84 -5.76 -3.18 15.33
N ASP A 85 -4.52 -3.58 15.60
CA ASP A 85 -3.77 -4.50 14.75
C ASP A 85 -4.47 -5.86 14.68
N TYR A 86 -4.91 -6.39 15.81
CA TYR A 86 -5.66 -7.64 15.88
C TYR A 86 -7.00 -7.55 15.14
N ALA A 87 -7.78 -6.50 15.36
CA ALA A 87 -9.05 -6.28 14.66
C ALA A 87 -8.84 -6.16 13.14
N SER A 88 -7.77 -5.48 12.72
CA SER A 88 -7.40 -5.34 11.30
C SER A 88 -6.99 -6.69 10.70
N ALA A 89 -6.19 -7.48 11.41
CA ALA A 89 -5.79 -8.82 10.99
C ALA A 89 -6.99 -9.78 10.91
N TYR A 90 -7.90 -9.71 11.88
CA TYR A 90 -9.14 -10.48 11.90
C TYR A 90 -10.01 -10.16 10.67
N LEU A 91 -10.22 -8.88 10.36
CA LEU A 91 -10.97 -8.46 9.19
C LEU A 91 -10.26 -8.86 7.89
N LYS A 92 -8.93 -8.73 7.82
CA LYS A 92 -8.15 -9.17 6.65
C LYS A 92 -8.27 -10.68 6.42
N TYR A 93 -8.30 -11.48 7.48
CA TYR A 93 -8.39 -12.94 7.37
C TYR A 93 -9.82 -13.42 7.06
N HIS A 94 -10.83 -12.94 7.78
CA HIS A 94 -12.21 -13.44 7.68
C HIS A 94 -13.05 -12.69 6.64
N HIS A 95 -12.77 -11.41 6.38
CA HIS A 95 -13.55 -10.56 5.48
C HIS A 95 -12.65 -9.73 4.54
N PRO A 96 -11.75 -10.37 3.78
CA PRO A 96 -10.72 -9.66 3.01
C PRO A 96 -11.31 -8.67 1.99
N ALA A 97 -12.39 -9.04 1.29
CA ALA A 97 -13.03 -8.14 0.34
C ALA A 97 -13.54 -6.85 0.99
N ALA A 98 -14.18 -6.96 2.16
CA ALA A 98 -14.67 -5.80 2.92
C ALA A 98 -13.51 -4.95 3.46
N PHE A 99 -12.46 -5.60 3.95
CA PHE A 99 -11.25 -4.95 4.45
C PHE A 99 -10.58 -4.09 3.35
N PHE A 100 -10.36 -4.65 2.16
CA PHE A 100 -9.78 -3.90 1.04
C PHE A 100 -10.73 -2.83 0.49
N ALA A 101 -12.05 -3.06 0.46
CA ALA A 101 -13.02 -2.03 0.10
C ALA A 101 -12.93 -0.81 1.03
N ALA A 102 -12.88 -1.05 2.35
CA ALA A 102 -12.75 -0.01 3.36
C ALA A 102 -11.42 0.76 3.21
N LEU A 103 -10.29 0.06 3.05
CA LEU A 103 -8.99 0.68 2.83
C LEU A 103 -8.97 1.60 1.61
N LEU A 104 -9.51 1.12 0.47
CA LEU A 104 -9.61 1.92 -0.76
C LEU A 104 -10.52 3.15 -0.57
N ASN A 105 -11.62 3.00 0.17
CA ASN A 105 -12.52 4.12 0.45
C ASN A 105 -11.88 5.19 1.35
N CYS A 106 -11.02 4.80 2.28
CA CYS A 106 -10.25 5.71 3.14
C CYS A 106 -9.03 6.37 2.45
N TYR A 107 -8.73 6.03 1.19
CA TYR A 107 -7.64 6.69 0.44
C TYR A 107 -7.95 8.17 0.17
N PRO A 108 -6.98 9.11 0.36
CA PRO A 108 -5.53 8.93 0.48
C PRO A 108 -5.04 8.32 1.80
N LEU A 109 -4.29 7.22 1.71
CA LEU A 109 -3.58 6.55 2.80
C LEU A 109 -2.08 6.85 2.73
N GLY A 110 -1.35 6.59 3.83
CA GLY A 110 0.05 6.95 3.95
C GLY A 110 1.01 6.19 3.03
N PHE A 111 1.07 4.85 3.07
CA PHE A 111 2.23 4.14 2.51
C PHE A 111 2.03 3.59 1.09
N TYR A 112 0.99 2.77 0.87
CA TYR A 112 0.78 2.03 -0.38
C TYR A 112 -0.20 2.72 -1.35
N HIS A 113 0.14 2.72 -2.63
CA HIS A 113 -0.75 3.18 -3.70
C HIS A 113 -1.95 2.23 -3.87
N PRO A 114 -3.14 2.71 -4.29
CA PRO A 114 -4.32 1.86 -4.53
C PRO A 114 -4.06 0.67 -5.47
N ALA A 115 -3.17 0.83 -6.46
CA ALA A 115 -2.75 -0.25 -7.34
C ALA A 115 -2.16 -1.44 -6.58
N THR A 116 -1.25 -1.17 -5.63
CA THR A 116 -0.62 -2.20 -4.79
C THR A 116 -1.65 -2.85 -3.87
N LEU A 117 -2.60 -2.08 -3.33
CA LEU A 117 -3.68 -2.64 -2.50
C LEU A 117 -4.59 -3.58 -3.30
N VAL A 118 -4.94 -3.23 -4.54
CA VAL A 118 -5.73 -4.10 -5.43
C VAL A 118 -4.97 -5.39 -5.74
N LYS A 119 -3.67 -5.31 -6.01
CA LYS A 119 -2.84 -6.50 -6.26
C LYS A 119 -2.65 -7.35 -5.03
N ASP A 120 -2.53 -6.74 -3.85
CA ASP A 120 -2.51 -7.46 -2.60
C ASP A 120 -3.83 -8.20 -2.35
N ALA A 121 -4.97 -7.54 -2.59
CA ALA A 121 -6.28 -8.17 -2.49
C ALA A 121 -6.39 -9.42 -3.38
N GLN A 122 -5.95 -9.32 -4.65
CA GLN A 122 -5.94 -10.45 -5.59
C GLN A 122 -5.04 -11.59 -5.11
N ARG A 123 -3.84 -11.30 -4.57
CA ARG A 123 -2.96 -12.31 -3.97
C ARG A 123 -3.56 -13.00 -2.75
N HIS A 124 -4.46 -12.31 -2.02
CA HIS A 124 -5.23 -12.87 -0.91
C HIS A 124 -6.55 -13.52 -1.34
N GLY A 125 -6.73 -13.81 -2.64
CA GLY A 125 -7.90 -14.52 -3.17
C GLY A 125 -9.16 -13.66 -3.32
N VAL A 126 -9.06 -12.34 -3.17
CA VAL A 126 -10.20 -11.44 -3.41
C VAL A 126 -10.38 -11.25 -4.91
N THR A 127 -11.56 -11.57 -5.40
CA THR A 127 -11.97 -11.16 -6.75
C THR A 127 -12.23 -9.66 -6.77
N VAL A 128 -11.51 -8.93 -7.62
CA VAL A 128 -11.68 -7.49 -7.80
C VAL A 128 -12.32 -7.23 -9.15
N LEU A 129 -13.50 -6.63 -9.13
CA LEU A 129 -14.30 -6.32 -10.31
C LEU A 129 -14.00 -4.89 -10.79
N PRO A 130 -13.90 -4.67 -12.11
CA PRO A 130 -13.60 -3.37 -12.69
C PRO A 130 -14.71 -2.36 -12.42
N ILE A 131 -14.46 -1.09 -12.74
CA ILE A 131 -15.49 -0.06 -12.67
C ILE A 131 -16.55 -0.33 -13.76
N ASP A 132 -17.83 -0.19 -13.41
CA ASP A 132 -18.94 -0.46 -14.31
C ASP A 132 -20.09 0.52 -14.03
N VAL A 133 -20.52 1.30 -15.01
CA VAL A 133 -21.60 2.29 -14.82
C VAL A 133 -22.94 1.67 -14.42
N THR A 134 -23.12 0.37 -14.67
CA THR A 134 -24.33 -0.36 -14.31
C THR A 134 -24.30 -0.95 -12.90
N SER A 135 -23.14 -0.95 -12.22
CA SER A 135 -22.98 -1.64 -10.92
C SER A 135 -22.12 -0.88 -9.88
N SER A 136 -21.14 -0.10 -10.30
CA SER A 136 -20.26 0.67 -9.42
C SER A 136 -20.96 1.87 -8.79
N ASN A 137 -20.66 2.12 -7.52
CA ASN A 137 -20.96 3.36 -6.81
C ASN A 137 -19.75 4.31 -6.91
N TRP A 138 -19.85 5.52 -6.35
CA TRP A 138 -18.75 6.45 -6.16
C TRP A 138 -17.63 5.79 -5.35
N HIS A 139 -17.99 5.21 -4.21
CA HIS A 139 -17.11 4.41 -3.37
C HIS A 139 -17.04 2.95 -3.82
N CYS A 140 -15.95 2.26 -3.47
CA CYS A 140 -15.84 0.82 -3.65
C CYS A 140 -16.90 0.11 -2.80
N THR A 141 -17.50 -0.95 -3.36
CA THR A 141 -18.58 -1.73 -2.72
C THR A 141 -18.28 -3.21 -2.80
N LEU A 142 -19.12 -4.01 -2.14
CA LEU A 142 -19.11 -5.47 -2.27
C LEU A 142 -20.23 -5.90 -3.21
N GLN A 143 -19.91 -6.81 -4.13
CA GLN A 143 -20.86 -7.40 -5.05
C GLN A 143 -20.66 -8.91 -5.05
N HIS A 144 -21.62 -9.65 -4.51
CA HIS A 144 -21.58 -11.12 -4.39
C HIS A 144 -20.27 -11.66 -3.78
N GLY A 145 -19.76 -11.00 -2.73
CA GLY A 145 -18.50 -11.36 -2.07
C GLY A 145 -17.23 -10.87 -2.76
N ALA A 146 -17.32 -10.27 -3.95
CA ALA A 146 -16.20 -9.64 -4.64
C ALA A 146 -16.12 -8.13 -4.32
N LEU A 147 -14.91 -7.58 -4.43
CA LEU A 147 -14.66 -6.14 -4.34
C LEU A 147 -14.99 -5.48 -5.68
N ARG A 148 -15.97 -4.56 -5.72
CA ARG A 148 -16.26 -3.73 -6.88
C ARG A 148 -15.57 -2.37 -6.73
N LEU A 149 -14.78 -1.99 -7.73
CA LEU A 149 -14.15 -0.67 -7.76
C LEU A 149 -15.19 0.46 -7.91
N GLY A 150 -14.96 1.53 -7.16
CA GLY A 150 -15.79 2.74 -7.21
C GLY A 150 -15.38 3.71 -8.32
N LEU A 151 -16.33 4.53 -8.77
CA LEU A 151 -16.15 5.58 -9.78
C LEU A 151 -15.14 6.64 -9.32
N LYS A 152 -14.87 6.79 -8.02
CA LYS A 152 -13.86 7.72 -7.46
C LYS A 152 -12.46 7.54 -8.05
N TYR A 153 -12.16 6.34 -8.56
CA TYR A 153 -10.85 6.01 -9.11
C TYR A 153 -10.67 6.44 -10.56
N ILE A 154 -11.74 6.83 -11.28
CA ILE A 154 -11.59 7.36 -12.64
C ILE A 154 -10.93 8.74 -12.55
N ALA A 155 -9.73 8.85 -13.11
CA ALA A 155 -8.95 10.08 -13.06
C ALA A 155 -9.75 11.25 -13.65
N GLY A 156 -9.99 12.28 -12.83
CA GLY A 156 -10.70 13.51 -13.18
C GLY A 156 -12.20 13.37 -13.48
N LEU A 157 -12.83 12.26 -13.09
CA LEU A 157 -14.29 12.21 -12.99
C LEU A 157 -14.75 12.99 -11.75
N ARG A 158 -15.77 13.82 -11.90
CA ARG A 158 -16.32 14.61 -10.79
C ARG A 158 -17.22 13.75 -9.91
N GLU A 159 -17.16 13.96 -8.59
CA GLU A 159 -18.04 13.27 -7.64
C GLU A 159 -19.51 13.50 -7.96
N GLU A 160 -19.90 14.74 -8.26
CA GLU A 160 -21.27 15.09 -8.66
C GLU A 160 -21.76 14.23 -9.83
N THR A 161 -20.91 14.00 -10.84
CA THR A 161 -21.24 13.13 -11.97
C THR A 161 -21.35 11.67 -11.51
N GLY A 162 -20.45 11.20 -10.64
CA GLY A 162 -20.55 9.88 -10.02
C GLY A 162 -21.88 9.66 -9.28
N ARG A 163 -22.30 10.63 -8.45
CA ARG A 163 -23.57 10.58 -7.72
C ARG A 163 -24.79 10.64 -8.66
N ARG A 164 -24.72 11.43 -9.73
CA ARG A 164 -25.77 11.44 -10.77
C ARG A 164 -25.91 10.09 -11.46
N ILE A 165 -24.81 9.39 -11.73
CA ILE A 165 -24.83 8.02 -12.29
C ILE A 165 -25.56 7.07 -11.34
N GLU A 166 -25.24 7.11 -10.04
CA GLU A 166 -25.93 6.30 -9.01
C GLU A 166 -27.43 6.56 -9.00
N HIS A 167 -27.82 7.84 -8.89
CA HIS A 167 -29.21 8.26 -8.81
C HIS A 167 -30.01 7.86 -10.05
N GLU A 168 -29.48 8.09 -11.25
CA GLU A 168 -30.16 7.69 -12.48
C GLU A 168 -30.28 6.16 -12.58
N ARG A 169 -29.24 5.41 -12.20
CA ARG A 169 -29.29 3.96 -12.24
C ARG A 169 -30.38 3.38 -11.32
N GLU A 170 -30.59 3.96 -10.14
CA GLU A 170 -31.66 3.56 -9.20
C GLU A 170 -33.05 3.67 -9.82
N ARG A 171 -33.26 4.68 -10.68
CA ARG A 171 -34.54 4.85 -11.40
C ARG A 171 -34.74 3.77 -12.45
N ARG A 172 -33.68 3.45 -13.20
CA ARG A 172 -33.69 2.44 -14.27
C ARG A 172 -32.28 2.12 -14.74
N LEU A 173 -32.00 0.85 -15.02
CA LEU A 173 -30.75 0.43 -15.65
C LEU A 173 -30.53 1.09 -17.03
N PHE A 174 -29.27 1.40 -17.32
CA PHE A 174 -28.86 1.95 -18.62
C PHE A 174 -28.88 0.86 -19.70
N LYS A 175 -29.31 1.21 -20.92
CA LYS A 175 -29.37 0.26 -22.04
C LYS A 175 -28.24 0.41 -23.05
N SER A 176 -27.62 1.59 -23.11
CA SER A 176 -26.53 1.90 -24.04
C SER A 176 -25.78 3.15 -23.59
N ILE A 177 -24.63 3.43 -24.21
CA ILE A 177 -23.86 4.66 -23.99
C ILE A 177 -24.72 5.90 -24.30
N ALA A 178 -25.51 5.88 -25.37
CA ALA A 178 -26.40 6.99 -25.71
C ALA A 178 -27.53 7.21 -24.67
N ASP A 179 -28.13 6.13 -24.13
CA ASP A 179 -29.11 6.21 -23.04
C ASP A 179 -28.47 6.76 -21.75
N PHE A 180 -27.25 6.32 -21.44
CA PHE A 180 -26.46 6.82 -20.32
C PHE A 180 -26.17 8.32 -20.45
N THR A 181 -25.65 8.78 -21.59
CA THR A 181 -25.29 10.19 -21.79
C THR A 181 -26.50 11.11 -21.71
N ALA A 182 -27.63 10.70 -22.31
CA ALA A 182 -28.85 11.50 -22.30
C ALA A 182 -29.44 11.69 -20.89
N ARG A 183 -29.29 10.69 -20.01
CA ARG A 183 -29.86 10.71 -18.66
C ARG A 183 -28.96 11.35 -17.63
N VAL A 184 -27.66 11.04 -17.67
CA VAL A 184 -26.69 11.54 -16.69
C VAL A 184 -26.27 12.97 -17.02
N GLY A 185 -26.31 13.38 -18.29
CA GLY A 185 -25.86 14.71 -18.70
C GLY A 185 -24.34 14.89 -18.51
N THR A 186 -23.55 13.87 -18.88
CA THR A 186 -22.08 13.91 -18.82
C THR A 186 -21.51 14.81 -19.90
N ASN A 187 -20.47 15.59 -19.59
CA ASN A 187 -19.73 16.31 -20.62
C ASN A 187 -18.83 15.37 -21.46
N ARG A 188 -18.26 15.88 -22.55
CA ARG A 188 -17.41 15.09 -23.45
C ARG A 188 -16.22 14.45 -22.73
N SER A 189 -15.51 15.23 -21.92
CA SER A 189 -14.34 14.78 -21.15
C SER A 189 -14.69 13.65 -20.18
N GLU A 190 -15.84 13.73 -19.48
CA GLU A 190 -16.30 12.69 -18.57
C GLU A 190 -16.68 11.41 -19.29
N LEU A 191 -17.38 11.51 -20.42
CA LEU A 191 -17.76 10.33 -21.20
C LEU A 191 -16.53 9.62 -21.78
N ASP A 192 -15.58 10.40 -22.32
CA ASP A 192 -14.33 9.87 -22.86
C ASP A 192 -13.51 9.18 -21.75
N ARG A 193 -13.46 9.75 -20.54
CA ARG A 193 -12.81 9.13 -19.37
C ARG A 193 -13.48 7.84 -18.93
N LEU A 194 -14.82 7.80 -18.86
CA LEU A 194 -15.58 6.58 -18.52
C LEU A 194 -15.33 5.47 -19.54
N ALA A 195 -15.33 5.81 -20.83
CA ALA A 195 -15.02 4.88 -21.91
C ALA A 195 -13.56 4.40 -21.83
N HIS A 196 -12.60 5.30 -21.59
CA HIS A 196 -11.19 4.97 -21.45
C HIS A 196 -10.91 4.08 -20.23
N ALA A 197 -11.67 4.24 -19.15
CA ALA A 197 -11.64 3.38 -17.97
C ALA A 197 -12.32 2.02 -18.17
N GLY A 198 -12.95 1.77 -19.33
CA GLY A 198 -13.67 0.52 -19.59
C GLY A 198 -15.00 0.40 -18.87
N ALA A 199 -15.57 1.50 -18.35
CA ALA A 199 -16.76 1.47 -17.51
C ALA A 199 -18.06 1.04 -18.24
N PHE A 200 -18.01 0.92 -19.57
CA PHE A 200 -19.13 0.54 -20.44
C PHE A 200 -19.09 -0.93 -20.91
N ALA A 201 -18.18 -1.75 -20.36
CA ALA A 201 -18.05 -3.15 -20.75
C ALA A 201 -19.37 -3.96 -20.60
N ALA A 202 -20.24 -3.59 -19.65
CA ALA A 202 -21.55 -4.21 -19.44
C ALA A 202 -22.49 -4.12 -20.66
N PHE A 203 -22.24 -3.19 -21.59
CA PHE A 203 -23.01 -3.07 -22.84
C PHE A 203 -22.48 -3.97 -23.96
N GLY A 204 -21.50 -4.84 -23.67
CA GLY A 204 -20.89 -5.74 -24.66
C GLY A 204 -19.86 -5.04 -25.57
N HIS A 205 -19.39 -3.86 -25.18
CA HIS A 205 -18.39 -3.11 -25.93
C HIS A 205 -16.98 -3.44 -25.46
N THR A 206 -16.05 -3.63 -26.40
CA THR A 206 -14.62 -3.52 -26.08
C THR A 206 -14.29 -2.07 -25.73
N ARG A 207 -13.10 -1.82 -25.15
CA ARG A 207 -12.69 -0.45 -24.79
C ARG A 207 -12.63 0.48 -26.01
N ARG A 208 -12.13 -0.02 -27.15
CA ARG A 208 -12.06 0.75 -28.41
C ARG A 208 -13.47 1.00 -28.97
N ASP A 209 -14.36 0.02 -28.89
CA ASP A 209 -15.77 0.22 -29.27
C ASP A 209 -16.42 1.29 -28.39
N ALA A 210 -16.25 1.21 -27.08
CA ALA A 210 -16.83 2.17 -26.15
C ALA A 210 -16.37 3.60 -26.45
N LEU A 211 -15.07 3.79 -26.73
CA LEU A 211 -14.51 5.09 -27.14
C LEU A 211 -15.09 5.57 -28.48
N TRP A 212 -15.18 4.68 -29.47
CA TRP A 212 -15.75 5.00 -30.78
C TRP A 212 -17.22 5.42 -30.69
N ASN A 213 -18.01 4.65 -29.95
CA ASN A 213 -19.42 4.92 -29.72
C ASN A 213 -19.62 6.19 -28.88
N ALA A 214 -18.78 6.42 -27.86
CA ALA A 214 -18.80 7.65 -27.07
C ALA A 214 -18.50 8.90 -27.93
N ALA A 215 -17.56 8.79 -28.88
CA ALA A 215 -17.24 9.88 -29.79
C ALA A 215 -18.42 10.23 -30.72
N ALA A 216 -19.22 9.23 -31.11
CA ALA A 216 -20.38 9.41 -31.99
C ALA A 216 -21.61 10.05 -31.32
N VAL A 217 -21.66 10.13 -29.99
CA VAL A 217 -22.81 10.75 -29.29
C VAL A 217 -22.77 12.26 -29.46
N GLU A 218 -23.81 12.82 -30.12
CA GLU A 218 -24.06 14.26 -30.15
C GLU A 218 -24.55 14.74 -28.77
N ARG A 219 -23.96 15.83 -28.29
CA ARG A 219 -24.15 16.34 -26.93
C ARG A 219 -24.56 17.81 -26.92
N ASN A 220 -24.37 18.52 -28.04
CA ASN A 220 -24.85 19.87 -28.18
C ASN A 220 -26.35 19.85 -28.45
N LEU A 221 -27.14 20.28 -27.46
CA LEU A 221 -28.60 20.39 -27.56
C LEU A 221 -29.06 21.37 -28.67
N LYS A 222 -28.15 22.21 -29.18
CA LYS A 222 -28.40 23.14 -30.29
C LYS A 222 -27.87 22.62 -31.63
N SER A 223 -27.28 21.42 -31.69
CA SER A 223 -26.83 20.79 -32.93
C SER A 223 -28.02 20.26 -33.72
N LEU A 224 -27.86 20.15 -35.04
CA LEU A 224 -28.82 19.46 -35.91
C LEU A 224 -29.04 17.99 -35.50
N PHE A 225 -28.06 17.38 -34.85
CA PHE A 225 -28.13 15.99 -34.39
C PHE A 225 -28.56 15.86 -32.92
N ALA A 226 -29.02 16.95 -32.29
CA ALA A 226 -29.47 16.93 -30.90
C ALA A 226 -30.60 15.90 -30.71
N GLY A 227 -30.41 14.97 -29.77
CA GLY A 227 -31.37 13.91 -29.47
C GLY A 227 -31.33 12.70 -30.41
N VAL A 228 -30.52 12.73 -31.47
CA VAL A 228 -30.28 11.56 -32.33
C VAL A 228 -29.43 10.55 -31.56
N LYS A 229 -29.91 9.31 -31.46
CA LYS A 229 -29.14 8.21 -30.89
C LYS A 229 -28.32 7.58 -32.02
N PRO A 230 -26.98 7.69 -32.01
CA PRO A 230 -26.17 7.04 -33.02
C PRO A 230 -26.39 5.52 -32.96
N GLN A 231 -26.40 4.88 -34.13
CA GLN A 231 -26.38 3.42 -34.17
C GLN A 231 -25.06 2.93 -33.61
N SER A 232 -25.12 1.92 -32.75
CA SER A 232 -23.90 1.35 -32.21
C SER A 232 -23.16 0.56 -33.30
N ALA A 233 -21.88 0.86 -33.47
CA ALA A 233 -21.02 0.20 -34.43
C ALA A 233 -19.70 -0.22 -33.75
N PRO A 234 -19.09 -1.34 -34.18
CA PRO A 234 -17.77 -1.71 -33.72
C PRO A 234 -16.73 -0.68 -34.19
N ALA A 235 -15.68 -0.50 -33.42
CA ALA A 235 -14.57 0.35 -33.80
C ALA A 235 -13.86 -0.24 -35.04
N PRO A 236 -13.42 0.59 -35.99
CA PRO A 236 -12.65 0.13 -37.16
C PRO A 236 -11.20 -0.27 -36.81
N LEU A 237 -10.83 -0.22 -35.53
CA LEU A 237 -9.51 -0.59 -35.02
C LEU A 237 -9.54 -2.01 -34.47
N PRO A 238 -8.41 -2.75 -34.52
CA PRO A 238 -8.33 -4.07 -33.89
C PRO A 238 -8.63 -3.97 -32.39
N ALA A 239 -8.92 -5.09 -31.72
CA ALA A 239 -9.02 -5.11 -30.26
C ALA A 239 -7.67 -4.77 -29.61
N MET A 240 -7.70 -4.30 -28.36
CA MET A 240 -6.48 -4.07 -27.59
C MET A 240 -5.83 -5.40 -27.21
N LEU A 241 -4.50 -5.44 -27.19
CA LEU A 241 -3.76 -6.54 -26.59
C LEU A 241 -3.89 -6.47 -25.05
N PRO A 242 -3.75 -7.60 -24.31
CA PRO A 242 -3.89 -7.59 -22.85
C PRO A 242 -2.98 -6.59 -22.11
N ILE A 243 -1.75 -6.39 -22.61
CA ILE A 243 -0.82 -5.39 -22.07
C ILE A 243 -1.30 -3.95 -22.33
N GLU A 244 -1.89 -3.68 -23.50
CA GLU A 244 -2.46 -2.38 -23.84
C GLU A 244 -3.66 -2.06 -22.94
N GLU A 245 -4.51 -3.05 -22.66
CA GLU A 245 -5.63 -2.89 -21.71
C GLU A 245 -5.12 -2.58 -20.30
N THR A 246 -4.08 -3.28 -19.86
CA THR A 246 -3.46 -3.06 -18.55
C THR A 246 -2.85 -1.65 -18.47
N CYS A 247 -2.14 -1.19 -19.50
CA CYS A 247 -1.62 0.17 -19.55
C CYS A 247 -2.74 1.22 -19.60
N ALA A 248 -3.83 0.96 -20.33
CA ALA A 248 -5.00 1.83 -20.37
C ALA A 248 -5.70 1.92 -19.00
N ASP A 249 -5.75 0.83 -18.24
CA ASP A 249 -6.25 0.82 -16.85
C ASP A 249 -5.44 1.76 -15.95
N TYR A 250 -4.10 1.68 -16.01
CA TYR A 250 -3.23 2.58 -15.26
C TYR A 250 -3.40 4.04 -15.70
N ALA A 251 -3.54 4.30 -17.00
CA ALA A 251 -3.78 5.65 -17.51
C ALA A 251 -5.13 6.22 -17.03
N ALA A 252 -6.18 5.39 -17.00
CA ALA A 252 -7.53 5.83 -16.71
C ALA A 252 -7.83 5.90 -15.20
N THR A 253 -7.29 4.97 -14.41
CA THR A 253 -7.66 4.79 -13.00
C THR A 253 -6.48 4.73 -12.03
N GLY A 254 -5.24 4.69 -12.54
CA GLY A 254 -4.03 4.51 -11.74
C GLY A 254 -3.86 3.10 -11.17
N LEU A 255 -4.75 2.16 -11.48
CA LEU A 255 -4.73 0.77 -11.03
C LEU A 255 -5.29 -0.16 -12.10
N THR A 256 -5.18 -1.47 -11.93
CA THR A 256 -5.77 -2.46 -12.85
C THR A 256 -6.35 -3.65 -12.11
N THR A 257 -7.47 -4.17 -12.60
CA THR A 257 -8.05 -5.44 -12.16
C THR A 257 -7.53 -6.64 -12.95
N GLY A 258 -6.87 -6.40 -14.09
CA GLY A 258 -6.22 -7.42 -14.90
C GLY A 258 -4.91 -7.94 -14.28
N PRO A 259 -4.09 -8.68 -15.05
CA PRO A 259 -2.77 -9.14 -14.61
C PRO A 259 -1.84 -7.99 -14.19
N HIS A 260 -0.87 -8.28 -13.32
CA HIS A 260 0.19 -7.32 -13.01
C HIS A 260 1.13 -7.12 -14.22
N LEU A 261 1.67 -5.92 -14.44
CA LEU A 261 2.54 -5.60 -15.59
C LEU A 261 3.73 -6.56 -15.72
N MET A 262 4.33 -6.94 -14.59
CA MET A 262 5.48 -7.86 -14.57
C MET A 262 5.15 -9.26 -15.09
N THR A 263 3.87 -9.65 -15.11
CA THR A 263 3.41 -10.92 -15.70
C THR A 263 3.80 -11.00 -17.18
N TYR A 264 3.64 -9.91 -17.93
CA TYR A 264 3.96 -9.86 -19.37
C TYR A 264 5.46 -9.91 -19.63
N LEU A 265 6.28 -9.38 -18.71
CA LEU A 265 7.73 -9.42 -18.79
C LEU A 265 8.33 -10.73 -18.25
N ARG A 266 7.57 -11.49 -17.45
CA ARG A 266 8.08 -12.65 -16.70
C ARG A 266 8.79 -13.70 -17.56
N PRO A 267 8.29 -14.10 -18.75
CA PRO A 267 8.98 -15.08 -19.58
C PRO A 267 10.40 -14.63 -19.97
N GLN A 268 10.54 -13.37 -20.40
CA GLN A 268 11.83 -12.80 -20.79
C GLN A 268 12.77 -12.61 -19.60
N LEU A 269 12.22 -12.24 -18.44
CA LEU A 269 12.97 -12.07 -17.19
C LEU A 269 13.50 -13.41 -16.67
N ARG A 270 12.69 -14.47 -16.70
CA ARG A 270 13.12 -15.82 -16.33
C ARG A 270 14.25 -16.33 -17.22
N ALA A 271 14.16 -16.11 -18.54
CA ALA A 271 15.24 -16.46 -19.47
C ALA A 271 16.58 -15.76 -19.15
N ARG A 272 16.54 -14.60 -18.50
CA ARG A 272 17.72 -13.83 -18.05
C ARG A 272 18.18 -14.15 -16.62
N GLY A 273 17.54 -15.12 -15.96
CA GLY A 273 17.80 -15.50 -14.58
C GLY A 273 17.34 -14.44 -13.56
N VAL A 274 16.30 -13.67 -13.88
CA VAL A 274 15.71 -12.68 -12.97
C VAL A 274 14.59 -13.34 -12.17
N LEU A 275 14.76 -13.36 -10.85
CA LEU A 275 13.87 -14.00 -9.89
C LEU A 275 12.62 -13.13 -9.63
N SER A 276 11.49 -13.78 -9.32
CA SER A 276 10.31 -13.11 -8.76
C SER A 276 10.46 -12.87 -7.26
N ALA A 277 9.58 -12.04 -6.68
CA ALA A 277 9.54 -11.82 -5.23
C ALA A 277 9.33 -13.15 -4.46
N ALA A 278 8.48 -14.05 -4.98
CA ALA A 278 8.31 -15.39 -4.42
C ALA A 278 9.56 -16.28 -4.58
N ASP A 279 10.27 -16.20 -5.70
CA ASP A 279 11.50 -16.99 -5.92
C ASP A 279 12.63 -16.55 -4.96
N LEU A 280 12.70 -15.26 -4.61
CA LEU A 280 13.65 -14.74 -3.62
C LEU A 280 13.49 -15.39 -2.24
N ALA A 281 12.27 -15.80 -1.87
CA ALA A 281 12.00 -16.53 -0.63
C ALA A 281 12.73 -17.88 -0.57
N HIS A 282 12.99 -18.49 -1.73
CA HIS A 282 13.65 -19.79 -1.85
C HIS A 282 15.17 -19.70 -2.04
N ALA A 283 15.70 -18.52 -2.42
CA ALA A 283 17.13 -18.31 -2.61
C ALA A 283 17.92 -18.28 -1.29
N HIS A 284 19.20 -18.67 -1.30
CA HIS A 284 20.04 -18.69 -0.09
C HIS A 284 20.45 -17.28 0.36
N HIS A 285 20.65 -17.12 1.68
CA HIS A 285 21.26 -15.92 2.25
C HIS A 285 22.68 -15.71 1.69
N GLY A 286 23.03 -14.47 1.33
CA GLY A 286 24.34 -14.14 0.76
C GLY A 286 24.48 -14.44 -0.73
N ALA A 287 23.47 -15.07 -1.36
CA ALA A 287 23.51 -15.35 -2.79
C ALA A 287 23.44 -14.06 -3.62
N TRP A 288 24.13 -14.07 -4.76
CA TRP A 288 23.98 -13.03 -5.77
C TRP A 288 22.71 -13.30 -6.60
N VAL A 289 21.76 -12.37 -6.57
CA VAL A 289 20.46 -12.50 -7.23
C VAL A 289 20.17 -11.31 -8.13
N LYS A 290 19.30 -11.52 -9.12
CA LYS A 290 18.69 -10.46 -9.92
C LYS A 290 17.19 -10.46 -9.66
N THR A 291 16.59 -9.30 -9.41
CA THR A 291 15.15 -9.11 -9.30
C THR A 291 14.73 -7.95 -10.19
N ALA A 292 13.47 -7.93 -10.61
CA ALA A 292 12.89 -6.79 -11.30
C ALA A 292 11.44 -6.61 -10.87
N GLY A 293 11.00 -5.36 -10.83
CA GLY A 293 9.62 -5.03 -10.46
C GLY A 293 9.31 -3.57 -10.73
N VAL A 294 8.02 -3.25 -10.63
CA VAL A 294 7.51 -1.89 -10.64
C VAL A 294 7.96 -1.22 -9.34
N VAL A 295 8.54 -0.02 -9.43
CA VAL A 295 8.95 0.73 -8.24
C VAL A 295 7.71 1.34 -7.59
N ILE A 296 7.35 0.86 -6.41
CA ILE A 296 6.16 1.36 -5.70
C ILE A 296 6.50 2.39 -4.63
N VAL A 297 7.68 2.29 -4.00
CA VAL A 297 8.10 3.21 -2.94
C VAL A 297 9.60 3.49 -3.02
N ARG A 298 9.98 4.76 -2.79
CA ARG A 298 11.36 5.17 -2.52
C ARG A 298 11.43 5.91 -1.19
N GLN A 299 12.36 5.54 -0.32
CA GLN A 299 12.53 6.19 0.98
C GLN A 299 13.99 6.51 1.25
N ARG A 300 14.25 7.74 1.71
CA ARG A 300 15.58 8.16 2.15
C ARG A 300 15.54 8.81 3.53
N PRO A 301 15.28 8.04 4.61
CA PRO A 301 15.15 8.60 5.95
C PRO A 301 16.40 9.37 6.37
N GLY A 302 16.24 10.55 6.99
CA GLY A 302 17.36 11.34 7.49
C GLY A 302 18.25 10.60 8.51
N THR A 303 17.67 9.64 9.24
CA THR A 303 18.35 8.78 10.21
C THR A 303 19.22 7.69 9.58
N ALA A 304 19.00 7.37 8.29
CA ALA A 304 19.66 6.26 7.61
C ALA A 304 21.01 6.65 6.98
N LYS A 305 21.65 7.73 7.41
CA LYS A 305 22.96 8.20 6.91
C LYS A 305 23.05 8.25 5.37
N GLY A 306 21.94 8.60 4.72
CA GLY A 306 21.85 8.77 3.27
C GLY A 306 21.59 7.51 2.44
N PHE A 307 21.36 6.34 3.06
CA PHE A 307 20.92 5.13 2.36
C PHE A 307 19.54 5.33 1.71
N LEU A 308 19.34 4.72 0.55
CA LEU A 308 18.07 4.71 -0.17
C LEU A 308 17.46 3.32 -0.11
N PHE A 309 16.19 3.24 0.30
CA PHE A 309 15.38 2.04 0.27
C PHE A 309 14.40 2.14 -0.90
N ILE A 310 14.32 1.09 -1.71
CA ILE A 310 13.39 1.00 -2.84
C ILE A 310 12.57 -0.26 -2.68
N THR A 311 11.25 -0.13 -2.73
CA THR A 311 10.34 -1.28 -2.73
C THR A 311 9.87 -1.54 -4.15
N LEU A 312 10.12 -2.75 -4.63
CA LEU A 312 9.66 -3.24 -5.92
C LEU A 312 8.45 -4.16 -5.74
N GLU A 313 7.47 -4.05 -6.63
CA GLU A 313 6.34 -4.95 -6.72
C GLU A 313 6.39 -5.75 -8.03
N ASP A 314 6.12 -7.05 -7.95
CA ASP A 314 5.87 -7.90 -9.09
C ASP A 314 4.55 -8.67 -8.91
N GLU A 315 4.23 -9.55 -9.87
CA GLU A 315 2.98 -10.32 -9.85
C GLU A 315 2.87 -11.28 -8.66
N THR A 316 3.99 -11.59 -8.01
CA THR A 316 4.06 -12.54 -6.89
C THR A 316 4.13 -11.85 -5.52
N GLY A 317 4.56 -10.58 -5.46
CA GLY A 317 4.61 -9.83 -4.22
C GLY A 317 5.61 -8.69 -4.25
N ILE A 318 6.20 -8.42 -3.08
CA ILE A 318 7.08 -7.27 -2.86
C ILE A 318 8.51 -7.73 -2.59
N SER A 319 9.48 -7.00 -3.14
CA SER A 319 10.90 -7.16 -2.81
C SER A 319 11.54 -5.82 -2.44
N ASN A 320 12.42 -5.81 -1.44
CA ASN A 320 13.06 -4.60 -0.94
C ASN A 320 14.51 -4.51 -1.41
N LEU A 321 14.92 -3.32 -1.84
CA LEU A 321 16.28 -3.00 -2.22
C LEU A 321 16.90 -2.01 -1.23
N ILE A 322 18.17 -2.21 -0.93
CA ILE A 322 19.01 -1.30 -0.16
C ILE A 322 20.12 -0.79 -1.07
N VAL A 323 20.16 0.53 -1.25
CA VAL A 323 21.16 1.22 -2.09
C VAL A 323 22.03 2.11 -1.22
N THR A 324 23.34 1.97 -1.37
CA THR A 324 24.31 2.78 -0.62
C THR A 324 24.36 4.22 -1.14
N PRO A 325 24.76 5.21 -0.30
CA PRO A 325 24.85 6.60 -0.72
C PRO A 325 25.73 6.81 -1.97
N ALA A 326 26.86 6.09 -2.05
CA ALA A 326 27.78 6.19 -3.19
C ALA A 326 27.15 5.70 -4.50
N LEU A 327 26.47 4.55 -4.47
CA LEU A 327 25.76 4.02 -5.65
C LEU A 327 24.57 4.89 -6.04
N PHE A 328 23.88 5.47 -5.06
CA PHE A 328 22.80 6.42 -5.34
C PHE A 328 23.30 7.65 -6.09
N GLN A 329 24.43 8.23 -5.68
CA GLN A 329 24.98 9.40 -6.37
C GLN A 329 25.41 9.07 -7.80
N GLN A 330 25.97 7.88 -8.03
CA GLN A 330 26.37 7.42 -9.37
C GLN A 330 25.17 7.19 -10.30
N HIS A 331 24.07 6.64 -9.79
CA HIS A 331 22.88 6.28 -10.57
C HIS A 331 21.66 7.16 -10.26
N ARG A 332 21.88 8.42 -9.86
CA ARG A 332 20.84 9.29 -9.29
C ARG A 332 19.64 9.50 -10.21
N LEU A 333 19.85 9.66 -11.51
CA LEU A 333 18.78 9.85 -12.48
C LEU A 333 17.91 8.59 -12.55
N LEU A 334 18.53 7.46 -12.89
CA LEU A 334 17.87 6.16 -13.03
C LEU A 334 17.10 5.77 -11.77
N LEU A 335 17.72 5.88 -10.59
CA LEU A 335 17.08 5.48 -9.33
C LEU A 335 15.94 6.39 -8.91
N ARG A 336 15.84 7.62 -9.46
CA ARG A 336 14.73 8.55 -9.18
C ARG A 336 13.60 8.45 -10.19
N SER A 337 13.89 8.18 -11.46
CA SER A 337 12.89 8.24 -12.54
C SER A 337 12.35 6.87 -12.97
N ALA A 338 13.10 5.79 -12.78
CA ALA A 338 12.73 4.49 -13.35
C ALA A 338 11.44 3.93 -12.73
N ASN A 339 10.41 3.73 -13.54
CA ASN A 339 9.15 3.14 -13.07
C ASN A 339 9.25 1.62 -12.91
N ILE A 340 10.08 0.96 -13.72
CA ILE A 340 10.38 -0.47 -13.60
C ILE A 340 11.90 -0.62 -13.50
N LEU A 341 12.33 -1.24 -12.41
CA LEU A 341 13.75 -1.35 -12.08
C LEU A 341 14.15 -2.81 -12.02
N LEU A 342 15.18 -3.16 -12.79
CA LEU A 342 15.95 -4.37 -12.61
C LEU A 342 17.13 -4.06 -11.69
N ALA A 343 17.27 -4.83 -10.61
CA ALA A 343 18.37 -4.72 -9.67
C ALA A 343 19.08 -6.06 -9.50
N ALA A 344 20.40 -6.04 -9.45
CA ALA A 344 21.23 -7.19 -9.09
C ALA A 344 22.08 -6.88 -7.86
N GLY A 345 22.18 -7.83 -6.95
CA GLY A 345 22.90 -7.64 -5.71
C GLY A 345 22.91 -8.87 -4.81
N VAL A 346 23.34 -8.66 -3.57
CA VAL A 346 23.44 -9.73 -2.57
C VAL A 346 22.15 -9.80 -1.77
N LEU A 347 21.52 -10.97 -1.73
CA LEU A 347 20.32 -11.20 -0.93
C LEU A 347 20.68 -11.31 0.55
N GLN A 348 20.02 -10.49 1.37
CA GLN A 348 20.09 -10.53 2.82
C GLN A 348 18.76 -11.03 3.37
N LYS A 349 18.85 -11.95 4.34
CA LYS A 349 17.74 -12.57 5.05
C LYS A 349 18.11 -12.50 6.53
N VAL A 350 17.49 -11.58 7.25
CA VAL A 350 17.80 -11.32 8.66
C VAL A 350 16.48 -11.17 9.38
N ASP A 351 16.27 -11.96 10.43
CA ASP A 351 15.07 -11.94 11.27
C ASP A 351 13.73 -11.99 10.49
N GLY A 352 13.70 -12.82 9.44
CA GLY A 352 12.52 -12.98 8.57
C GLY A 352 12.33 -11.86 7.53
N VAL A 353 13.15 -10.80 7.55
CA VAL A 353 13.12 -9.73 6.56
C VAL A 353 14.08 -10.04 5.42
N MET A 354 13.57 -9.94 4.19
CA MET A 354 14.35 -10.10 2.97
C MET A 354 14.61 -8.74 2.31
N ALA A 355 15.88 -8.46 2.04
CA ALA A 355 16.30 -7.28 1.33
C ALA A 355 17.51 -7.57 0.44
N ILE A 356 17.62 -6.89 -0.70
CA ILE A 356 18.73 -7.05 -1.63
C ILE A 356 19.61 -5.83 -1.51
N ARG A 357 20.88 -6.04 -1.13
CA ARG A 357 21.90 -5.00 -1.21
C ARG A 357 22.30 -4.84 -2.67
N ALA A 358 21.60 -3.95 -3.36
CA ALA A 358 21.69 -3.77 -4.79
C ALA A 358 23.01 -3.10 -5.19
N ARG A 359 23.61 -3.59 -6.28
CA ARG A 359 24.90 -3.12 -6.82
C ARG A 359 24.85 -2.76 -8.30
N ARG A 360 23.96 -3.38 -9.07
CA ARG A 360 23.75 -3.06 -10.49
C ARG A 360 22.27 -2.76 -10.72
N PHE A 361 22.01 -1.80 -11.59
CA PHE A 361 20.68 -1.31 -11.88
C PHE A 361 20.50 -1.18 -13.39
N ALA A 362 19.32 -1.51 -13.89
CA ALA A 362 18.91 -1.23 -15.26
C ALA A 362 17.42 -0.87 -15.25
N GLU A 363 17.05 0.12 -16.06
CA GLU A 363 15.64 0.43 -16.30
C GLU A 363 15.06 -0.58 -17.31
N LEU A 364 13.84 -1.03 -17.05
CA LEU A 364 13.05 -1.76 -18.02
C LEU A 364 11.95 -0.83 -18.53
N THR A 365 11.80 -0.75 -19.85
CA THR A 365 10.78 0.09 -20.48
C THR A 365 9.65 -0.79 -21.01
N ILE A 366 8.43 -0.32 -20.81
CA ILE A 366 7.23 -0.84 -21.46
C ILE A 366 6.58 0.33 -22.17
N ASP A 367 6.09 0.12 -23.39
CA ASP A 367 5.30 1.11 -24.11
C ASP A 367 3.92 1.23 -23.46
N GLY A 368 3.66 2.35 -22.78
CA GLY A 368 2.37 2.64 -22.16
C GLY A 368 2.46 3.37 -20.83
N ALA A 369 1.30 3.70 -20.26
CA ALA A 369 1.24 4.30 -18.93
C ALA A 369 1.64 3.29 -17.86
N LEU A 370 2.42 3.76 -16.88
CA LEU A 370 2.90 2.99 -15.74
C LEU A 370 2.35 3.60 -14.45
N PRO A 371 2.13 2.79 -13.39
CA PRO A 371 1.72 3.33 -12.11
C PRO A 371 2.79 4.28 -11.56
N PRO A 372 2.38 5.38 -10.90
CA PRO A 372 3.32 6.25 -10.23
C PRO A 372 3.91 5.57 -8.99
N SER A 373 5.13 5.92 -8.64
CA SER A 373 5.78 5.54 -7.39
C SER A 373 5.46 6.54 -6.27
N HIS A 374 5.41 6.07 -5.02
CA HIS A 374 5.28 6.93 -3.86
C HIS A 374 6.66 7.25 -3.26
N ASP A 375 7.13 8.48 -3.48
CA ASP A 375 8.47 8.90 -3.09
C ASP A 375 8.44 9.70 -1.77
N PHE A 376 9.15 9.21 -0.75
CA PHE A 376 9.38 9.89 0.53
C PHE A 376 10.81 10.44 0.56
N HIS A 377 10.94 11.75 0.65
CA HIS A 377 12.22 12.46 0.64
C HIS A 377 12.87 12.59 2.01
#